data_AF-A0A7C1HBX7-F1
#
_entry.id   AF-A0A7C1HBX7-F1
#
_cell.length_a   1.000
_cell.length_b   1.000
_cell.length_c   1.000
_cell.angle_alpha   90.00
_cell.angle_beta   90.00
_cell.angle_gamma   90.00
#
_symmetry.space_group_name_H-M   'P 1'
#
loop_
_entity.id
_entity.type
_entity.pdbx_description
1 polymer ?
#
loop_
_entity_poly.entity_id
_entity_poly.type
_entity_poly.pdbx_seq_one_letter_code
_entity_poly.pdbx_strand_id
1 'polypeptide(L)'
;MKNARHAILTVVLMGIIASGAAFSQAAGDYRSAAAGNWSEAATWETFDGAAWVAAADAPDGTELIMVAGDHTVTVDAAVVIAGTVRVEESASVEVAGGSLEFADGSTYEHARDGGTLPDAVWGAGSTFLLTGTAQDAPGNRVQDFHHVTFNTPDLGRNRDMSWNGNIIGGDVRVISTGSARWQMTSVGGGDSAAFTIVGDVIVEDGQFAVQGTGNALTTFIVHHHGNLTVTGGNFSIARGSQGSGSGTTTWYLHEGDFSMANAATQNSNPTPGNAKLVFAKGGTQQMTFDSVTYAGGQIHFEVSDSSALQITQDMAANGLWVNRGEIEPLG
;
A
#
# COMPACT_ATOMS: atom_id res chain seq x y z
N MET A 1 18.38 -22.68 -43.05
CA MET A 1 17.39 -21.63 -43.41
C MET A 1 16.00 -22.08 -43.01
N LYS A 2 15.55 -21.66 -41.82
CA LYS A 2 14.17 -21.25 -41.50
C LYS A 2 14.19 -20.81 -40.03
N ASN A 3 13.73 -19.60 -39.82
CA ASN A 3 14.22 -18.69 -38.79
C ASN A 3 13.50 -18.90 -37.47
N ALA A 4 14.26 -18.90 -36.39
CA ALA A 4 13.76 -18.73 -35.04
C ALA A 4 13.06 -17.38 -34.91
N ARG A 5 11.81 -17.37 -34.45
CA ARG A 5 11.13 -16.16 -34.00
C ARG A 5 11.16 -16.18 -32.48
N HIS A 6 12.19 -15.55 -31.91
CA HIS A 6 12.21 -15.20 -30.50
C HIS A 6 11.27 -14.03 -30.31
N ALA A 7 10.14 -14.25 -29.63
CA ALA A 7 9.33 -13.17 -29.11
C ALA A 7 10.13 -12.49 -28.00
N ILE A 8 10.61 -11.28 -28.26
CA ILE A 8 11.23 -10.42 -27.26
C ILE A 8 10.08 -9.83 -26.45
N LEU A 9 9.83 -10.40 -25.27
CA LEU A 9 8.95 -9.80 -24.27
C LEU A 9 9.71 -8.64 -23.62
N THR A 10 9.43 -7.42 -24.06
CA THR A 10 9.94 -6.21 -23.42
C THR A 10 9.16 -5.97 -22.13
N VAL A 11 9.68 -6.48 -21.01
CA VAL A 11 9.26 -6.03 -19.68
C VAL A 11 9.81 -4.61 -19.50
N VAL A 12 8.97 -3.60 -19.70
CA VAL A 12 9.28 -2.22 -19.32
C VAL A 12 9.10 -2.14 -17.81
N LEU A 13 10.16 -2.48 -17.07
CA LEU A 13 10.26 -2.13 -15.66
C LEU A 13 10.53 -0.62 -15.59
N MET A 14 9.47 0.17 -15.48
CA MET A 14 9.58 1.60 -15.17
C MET A 14 9.97 1.70 -13.70
N GLY A 15 11.28 1.60 -13.43
CA GLY A 15 11.83 1.79 -12.09
C GLY A 15 11.63 3.24 -11.66
N ILE A 16 10.54 3.52 -10.95
CA ILE A 16 10.41 4.72 -10.13
C ILE A 16 11.26 4.46 -8.89
N ILE A 17 12.54 4.83 -8.95
CA ILE A 17 13.41 4.88 -7.77
C ILE A 17 12.89 6.02 -6.89
N ALA A 18 11.97 5.71 -5.98
CA ALA A 18 11.72 6.55 -4.83
C ALA A 18 12.76 6.20 -3.75
N SER A 19 14.01 6.62 -3.98
CA SER A 19 14.92 6.83 -2.87
C SER A 19 14.21 7.79 -1.93
N GLY A 20 14.00 7.42 -0.67
CA GLY A 20 13.33 8.27 0.32
C GLY A 20 13.84 9.69 0.15
N ALA A 21 12.97 10.58 -0.34
CA ALA A 21 13.38 11.91 -0.72
C ALA A 21 13.82 12.59 0.57
N ALA A 22 15.13 12.68 0.78
CA ALA A 22 15.69 13.74 1.58
C ALA A 22 15.35 15.01 0.80
N PHE A 23 14.19 15.59 1.08
CA PHE A 23 13.80 16.86 0.48
C PHE A 23 14.87 17.87 0.86
N SER A 24 15.69 18.28 -0.11
CA SER A 24 16.51 19.46 0.09
C SER A 24 15.53 20.63 0.10
N GLN A 25 15.38 21.28 1.26
CA GLN A 25 14.62 22.51 1.41
C GLN A 25 14.92 23.49 0.27
N ALA A 26 13.88 23.94 -0.42
CA ALA A 26 13.92 24.90 -1.50
C ALA A 26 13.36 26.24 -1.04
N ALA A 27 13.86 27.33 -1.60
CA ALA A 27 13.31 28.66 -1.31
C ALA A 27 11.81 28.66 -1.65
N GLY A 28 10.97 29.07 -0.69
CA GLY A 28 9.52 28.99 -0.79
C GLY A 28 8.88 27.83 -0.02
N ASP A 29 9.64 26.87 0.50
CA ASP A 29 9.10 25.81 1.36
C ASP A 29 8.63 26.36 2.70
N TYR A 30 7.68 25.68 3.33
CA TYR A 30 7.05 26.08 4.59
C TYR A 30 7.34 25.08 5.71
N ARG A 31 7.38 25.58 6.94
CA ARG A 31 7.31 24.75 8.15
C ARG A 31 6.47 25.38 9.24
N SER A 32 5.88 24.56 10.12
CA SER A 32 5.17 25.07 11.29
C SER A 32 6.15 25.70 12.29
N ALA A 33 5.88 26.96 12.66
CA ALA A 33 6.61 27.74 13.65
C ALA A 33 5.99 27.65 15.05
N ALA A 34 4.67 27.39 15.10
CA ALA A 34 3.88 27.19 16.30
C ALA A 34 2.64 26.34 15.99
N ALA A 35 1.95 25.84 17.02
CA ALA A 35 0.58 25.36 16.86
C ALA A 35 -0.37 26.53 16.53
N GLY A 36 -1.38 26.28 15.70
CA GLY A 36 -2.35 27.31 15.31
C GLY A 36 -3.16 26.94 14.07
N ASN A 37 -3.85 27.93 13.52
CA ASN A 37 -4.66 27.77 12.33
C ASN A 37 -3.80 27.76 11.07
N TRP A 38 -4.16 26.93 10.09
CA TRP A 38 -3.47 26.86 8.81
C TRP A 38 -3.50 28.23 8.11
N SER A 39 -4.63 28.93 8.16
CA SER A 39 -4.82 30.21 7.48
C SER A 39 -4.00 31.39 8.06
N GLU A 40 -3.40 31.23 9.23
CA GLU A 40 -2.69 32.29 9.93
C GLU A 40 -1.18 32.26 9.63
N ALA A 41 -0.63 33.35 9.07
CA ALA A 41 0.80 33.44 8.75
C ALA A 41 1.71 33.21 9.97
N ALA A 42 1.24 33.55 11.18
CA ALA A 42 1.98 33.34 12.44
C ALA A 42 2.19 31.87 12.80
N THR A 43 1.45 30.94 12.19
CA THR A 43 1.66 29.50 12.35
C THR A 43 2.90 29.02 11.57
N TRP A 44 3.43 29.83 10.66
CA TRP A 44 4.38 29.37 9.66
C TRP A 44 5.68 30.17 9.60
N GLU A 45 6.74 29.47 9.21
CA GLU A 45 7.97 30.04 8.66
C GLU A 45 8.12 29.59 7.20
N THR A 46 8.71 30.45 6.37
CA THR A 46 9.09 30.14 4.98
C THR A 46 10.61 30.09 4.85
N PHE A 47 11.12 29.16 4.06
CA PHE A 47 12.55 29.10 3.76
C PHE A 47 12.92 30.11 2.67
N ASP A 48 13.83 31.05 2.95
CA ASP A 48 14.24 32.10 2.01
C ASP A 48 15.37 31.67 1.04
N GLY A 49 15.77 30.40 1.10
CA GLY A 49 16.93 29.85 0.39
C GLY A 49 18.20 29.77 1.24
N ALA A 50 18.21 30.37 2.44
CA ALA A 50 19.32 30.31 3.39
C ALA A 50 18.87 30.01 4.83
N ALA A 51 17.74 30.57 5.28
CA ALA A 51 17.19 30.42 6.61
C ALA A 51 15.66 30.33 6.61
N TRP A 52 15.11 29.82 7.71
CA TRP A 52 13.69 29.90 8.00
C TRP A 52 13.38 31.26 8.60
N VAL A 53 12.44 31.98 7.99
CA VAL A 53 12.00 33.32 8.42
C VAL A 53 10.49 33.32 8.59
N ALA A 54 9.96 34.23 9.41
CA ALA A 54 8.51 34.35 9.60
C ALA A 54 7.80 34.51 8.25
N ALA A 55 6.76 33.71 8.02
CA ALA A 55 6.00 33.76 6.79
C ALA A 55 5.18 35.06 6.71
N ALA A 56 5.04 35.61 5.50
CA ALA A 56 4.16 36.76 5.25
C ALA A 56 2.70 36.33 5.11
N ASP A 57 2.49 35.15 4.53
CA ASP A 57 1.20 34.54 4.23
C ASP A 57 1.27 33.04 4.58
N ALA A 58 0.12 32.41 4.85
CA ALA A 58 0.02 30.96 5.00
C ALA A 58 0.42 30.22 3.70
N PRO A 59 0.88 28.95 3.79
CA PRO A 59 1.20 28.15 2.62
C PRO A 59 -0.02 27.94 1.72
N ASP A 60 0.20 27.99 0.40
CA ASP A 60 -0.86 27.88 -0.60
C ASP A 60 -1.12 26.42 -1.03
N GLY A 61 -0.27 25.48 -0.59
CA GLY A 61 -0.44 24.06 -0.84
C GLY A 61 0.33 23.53 -2.03
N THR A 62 1.05 24.35 -2.80
CA THR A 62 1.82 23.91 -3.99
C THR A 62 3.26 23.51 -3.69
N GLU A 63 3.79 23.95 -2.56
CA GLU A 63 5.14 23.71 -2.06
C GLU A 63 5.29 22.46 -1.17
N LEU A 64 6.49 22.27 -0.61
CA LEU A 64 6.69 21.40 0.56
C LEU A 64 6.30 22.15 1.83
N ILE A 65 5.44 21.52 2.63
CA ILE A 65 4.94 22.03 3.91
C ILE A 65 5.27 21.01 4.99
N MET A 66 6.14 21.39 5.92
CA MET A 66 6.55 20.55 7.04
C MET A 66 5.78 20.92 8.32
N VAL A 67 5.13 19.95 8.94
CA VAL A 67 4.50 20.11 10.25
C VAL A 67 5.30 19.28 11.24
N ALA A 68 6.05 19.96 12.11
CA ALA A 68 7.06 19.36 12.99
C ALA A 68 6.88 19.82 14.45
N GLY A 69 7.73 19.33 15.35
CA GLY A 69 7.66 19.56 16.78
C GLY A 69 6.55 18.78 17.45
N ASP A 70 5.87 19.45 18.37
CA ASP A 70 4.60 19.06 18.97
C ASP A 70 3.44 19.93 18.46
N HIS A 71 3.63 20.62 17.33
CA HIS A 71 2.66 21.55 16.79
C HIS A 71 1.41 20.83 16.26
N THR A 72 0.24 21.33 16.63
CA THR A 72 -1.03 20.99 15.97
C THR A 72 -1.41 22.13 15.05
N VAL A 73 -1.48 21.86 13.75
CA VAL A 73 -1.97 22.79 12.73
C VAL A 73 -3.41 22.45 12.41
N THR A 74 -4.31 23.41 12.60
CA THR A 74 -5.75 23.26 12.36
C THR A 74 -6.12 23.80 10.99
N VAL A 75 -6.62 22.96 10.09
CA VAL A 75 -7.21 23.37 8.81
C VAL A 75 -8.58 23.99 9.10
N ASP A 76 -8.59 25.33 9.17
CA ASP A 76 -9.71 26.18 9.58
C ASP A 76 -10.45 26.82 8.38
N ALA A 77 -9.93 26.64 7.17
CA ALA A 77 -10.54 27.00 5.90
C ALA A 77 -10.31 25.89 4.85
N ALA A 78 -10.90 26.02 3.66
CA ALA A 78 -10.65 25.06 2.58
C ALA A 78 -9.18 25.16 2.11
N VAL A 79 -8.48 24.03 2.10
CA VAL A 79 -7.09 23.89 1.66
C VAL A 79 -7.02 22.76 0.62
N VAL A 80 -6.37 23.04 -0.51
CA VAL A 80 -6.06 22.05 -1.54
C VAL A 80 -4.55 21.95 -1.66
N ILE A 81 -4.01 20.75 -1.46
CA ILE A 81 -2.58 20.46 -1.57
C ILE A 81 -2.30 19.93 -2.97
N ALA A 82 -1.45 20.63 -3.72
CA ALA A 82 -0.86 20.16 -4.97
C ALA A 82 0.62 19.79 -4.83
N GLY A 83 1.26 20.16 -3.72
CA GLY A 83 2.63 19.85 -3.35
C GLY A 83 2.72 18.69 -2.36
N THR A 84 3.51 18.87 -1.30
CA THR A 84 3.74 17.83 -0.28
C THR A 84 3.48 18.37 1.12
N VAL A 85 2.68 17.66 1.90
CA VAL A 85 2.58 17.87 3.36
C VAL A 85 3.31 16.74 4.05
N ARG A 86 4.34 17.07 4.82
CA ARG A 86 5.11 16.13 5.63
C ARG A 86 4.85 16.38 7.10
N VAL A 87 4.34 15.37 7.81
CA VAL A 87 4.09 15.43 9.25
C VAL A 87 5.11 14.56 9.96
N GLU A 88 5.93 15.18 10.81
CA GLU A 88 7.03 14.51 11.50
C GLU A 88 7.00 14.72 13.02
N GLU A 89 7.89 14.01 13.71
CA GLU A 89 8.01 14.07 15.18
C GLU A 89 6.69 13.75 15.89
N SER A 90 6.14 14.68 16.68
CA SER A 90 4.86 14.51 17.40
C SER A 90 3.75 15.39 16.86
N ALA A 91 3.97 16.10 15.75
CA ALA A 91 3.09 17.12 15.21
C ALA A 91 1.85 16.55 14.52
N SER A 92 0.74 17.29 14.48
CA SER A 92 -0.51 16.86 13.84
C SER A 92 -1.08 17.91 12.89
N VAL A 93 -1.81 17.44 11.88
CA VAL A 93 -2.71 18.24 11.07
C VAL A 93 -4.13 17.77 11.35
N GLU A 94 -4.98 18.70 11.77
CA GLU A 94 -6.37 18.42 12.17
C GLU A 94 -7.31 19.27 11.34
N VAL A 95 -8.40 18.70 10.85
CA VAL A 95 -9.41 19.45 10.08
C VAL A 95 -10.53 19.86 11.02
N ALA A 96 -10.64 21.16 11.28
CA ALA A 96 -11.70 21.73 12.10
C ALA A 96 -12.07 23.14 11.61
N GLY A 97 -13.24 23.25 10.98
CA GLY A 97 -13.73 24.50 10.39
C GLY A 97 -13.45 24.64 8.89
N GLY A 98 -12.54 23.83 8.34
CA GLY A 98 -12.21 23.78 6.91
C GLY A 98 -12.44 22.42 6.24
N SER A 99 -11.76 22.22 5.13
CA SER A 99 -11.68 20.95 4.38
C SER A 99 -10.28 20.78 3.82
N LEU A 100 -9.77 19.56 3.78
CA LEU A 100 -8.45 19.26 3.22
C LEU A 100 -8.59 18.31 2.03
N GLU A 101 -8.01 18.69 0.90
CA GLU A 101 -7.92 17.85 -0.31
C GLU A 101 -6.46 17.71 -0.74
N PHE A 102 -6.05 16.49 -1.09
CA PHE A 102 -4.80 16.21 -1.77
C PHE A 102 -5.10 16.01 -3.26
N ALA A 103 -4.65 16.94 -4.10
CA ALA A 103 -4.88 16.94 -5.55
C ALA A 103 -3.96 15.95 -6.30
N ASP A 104 -4.11 15.89 -7.62
CA ASP A 104 -3.26 15.06 -8.49
C ASP A 104 -1.77 15.37 -8.31
N GLY A 105 -0.97 14.31 -8.22
CA GLY A 105 0.48 14.38 -7.97
C GLY A 105 0.90 14.82 -6.57
N SER A 106 -0.03 15.20 -5.69
CA SER A 106 0.31 15.64 -4.33
C SER A 106 0.69 14.47 -3.41
N THR A 107 1.37 14.77 -2.31
CA THR A 107 1.78 13.77 -1.31
C THR A 107 1.46 14.20 0.11
N TYR A 108 0.87 13.31 0.90
CA TYR A 108 0.94 13.35 2.35
C TYR A 108 1.98 12.35 2.82
N GLU A 109 3.07 12.83 3.41
CA GLU A 109 4.07 12.00 4.07
C GLU A 109 3.81 11.93 5.57
N HIS A 110 3.53 10.72 6.06
CA HIS A 110 3.49 10.42 7.48
C HIS A 110 4.88 9.98 7.96
N ALA A 111 5.69 10.98 8.31
CA ALA A 111 7.07 10.84 8.78
C ALA A 111 7.17 10.77 10.32
N ARG A 112 6.19 10.15 10.97
CA ARG A 112 6.14 9.95 12.43
C ARG A 112 5.60 8.58 12.83
N ASP A 113 5.82 8.26 14.10
CA ASP A 113 5.28 7.04 14.73
C ASP A 113 3.92 7.31 15.39
N GLY A 114 2.93 6.45 15.13
CA GLY A 114 1.57 6.63 15.61
C GLY A 114 0.94 7.95 15.16
N GLY A 115 0.31 8.69 16.08
CA GLY A 115 -0.45 9.89 15.72
C GLY A 115 -1.71 9.56 14.92
N THR A 116 -2.27 10.55 14.22
CA THR A 116 -3.52 10.43 13.46
C THR A 116 -3.35 11.11 12.11
N LEU A 117 -3.86 10.48 11.04
CA LEU A 117 -3.95 11.12 9.72
C LEU A 117 -5.04 12.19 9.71
N PRO A 118 -4.87 13.32 9.01
CA PRO A 118 -5.97 14.25 8.81
C PRO A 118 -7.13 13.57 8.07
N ASP A 119 -8.35 14.03 8.33
CA ASP A 119 -9.53 13.66 7.55
C ASP A 119 -9.50 14.44 6.23
N ALA A 120 -9.25 13.76 5.11
CA ALA A 120 -8.97 14.41 3.84
C ALA A 120 -9.65 13.71 2.66
N VAL A 121 -9.88 14.48 1.60
CA VAL A 121 -10.21 13.94 0.28
C VAL A 121 -8.91 13.63 -0.45
N TRP A 122 -8.75 12.39 -0.90
CA TRP A 122 -7.57 11.93 -1.64
C TRP A 122 -7.90 11.89 -3.13
N GLY A 123 -7.60 13.00 -3.82
CA GLY A 123 -7.85 13.16 -5.24
C GLY A 123 -7.09 12.15 -6.10
N ALA A 124 -7.56 11.95 -7.33
CA ALA A 124 -6.92 11.04 -8.27
C ALA A 124 -5.45 11.44 -8.49
N GLY A 125 -4.53 10.47 -8.38
CA GLY A 125 -3.08 10.66 -8.46
C GLY A 125 -2.38 11.12 -7.16
N SER A 126 -3.12 11.43 -6.10
CA SER A 126 -2.52 11.75 -4.79
C SER A 126 -1.86 10.53 -4.14
N THR A 127 -0.86 10.77 -3.29
CA THR A 127 -0.12 9.72 -2.58
C THR A 127 -0.18 9.89 -1.07
N PHE A 128 -0.62 8.84 -0.38
CA PHE A 128 -0.33 8.65 1.03
C PHE A 128 0.95 7.83 1.19
N LEU A 129 1.98 8.44 1.78
CA LEU A 129 3.31 7.86 1.97
C LEU A 129 3.61 7.64 3.45
N LEU A 130 3.86 6.39 3.87
CA LEU A 130 4.32 6.07 5.21
C LEU A 130 5.83 5.91 5.22
N THR A 131 6.53 6.76 5.99
CA THR A 131 7.99 6.68 6.18
C THR A 131 8.39 6.54 7.65
N GLY A 132 7.66 7.17 8.56
CA GLY A 132 8.07 7.28 9.97
C GLY A 132 7.48 6.26 10.94
N THR A 133 6.60 5.36 10.48
CA THR A 133 5.97 4.37 11.37
C THR A 133 6.98 3.32 11.84
N ALA A 134 7.33 3.38 13.13
CA ALA A 134 8.30 2.48 13.75
C ALA A 134 7.63 1.44 14.66
N GLN A 135 6.59 1.83 15.39
CA GLN A 135 5.86 0.97 16.32
C GLN A 135 4.36 1.02 16.07
N ASP A 136 3.76 2.17 15.82
CA ASP A 136 2.31 2.34 15.78
C ASP A 136 1.81 2.86 14.44
N ALA A 137 0.84 2.14 13.88
CA ALA A 137 0.12 2.60 12.70
C ALA A 137 -0.65 3.89 13.04
N PRO A 138 -0.73 4.86 12.12
CA PRO A 138 -1.47 6.08 12.38
C PRO A 138 -2.96 5.79 12.60
N GLY A 139 -3.58 6.55 13.49
CA GLY A 139 -5.04 6.64 13.60
C GLY A 139 -5.65 7.23 12.32
N ASN A 140 -6.97 7.05 12.16
CA ASN A 140 -7.72 7.55 10.99
C ASN A 140 -7.18 7.07 9.62
N ARG A 141 -6.55 5.89 9.60
CA ARG A 141 -5.95 5.28 8.40
C ARG A 141 -6.92 4.49 7.51
N VAL A 142 -8.20 4.54 7.82
CA VAL A 142 -9.29 3.85 7.12
C VAL A 142 -9.99 4.88 6.23
N GLN A 143 -9.29 5.35 5.21
CA GLN A 143 -9.77 6.34 4.23
C GLN A 143 -9.59 5.81 2.80
N ASP A 144 -10.33 6.39 1.86
CA ASP A 144 -10.25 6.04 0.43
C ASP A 144 -9.08 6.80 -0.23
N PHE A 145 -7.86 6.37 0.08
CA PHE A 145 -6.64 6.92 -0.54
C PHE A 145 -6.61 6.65 -2.04
N HIS A 146 -5.93 7.50 -2.83
CA HIS A 146 -5.61 7.13 -4.20
C HIS A 146 -4.41 6.16 -4.24
N HIS A 147 -3.18 6.64 -4.07
CA HIS A 147 -2.01 5.77 -3.90
C HIS A 147 -1.64 5.59 -2.43
N VAL A 148 -1.15 4.40 -2.07
CA VAL A 148 -0.58 4.13 -0.74
C VAL A 148 0.81 3.54 -0.89
N THR A 149 1.81 4.16 -0.28
CA THR A 149 3.19 3.68 -0.30
C THR A 149 3.71 3.40 1.12
N PHE A 150 4.20 2.18 1.34
CA PHE A 150 4.88 1.76 2.55
C PHE A 150 6.39 1.80 2.34
N ASN A 151 7.08 2.67 3.07
CA ASN A 151 8.54 2.73 3.14
C ASN A 151 8.98 2.88 4.60
N THR A 152 8.71 1.86 5.39
CA THR A 152 8.94 1.85 6.84
C THR A 152 9.98 0.78 7.21
N PRO A 153 11.26 0.95 6.81
CA PRO A 153 12.31 -0.05 7.06
C PRO A 153 12.56 -0.30 8.56
N ASP A 154 12.20 0.66 9.42
CA ASP A 154 12.37 0.59 10.87
C ASP A 154 11.12 0.06 11.60
N LEU A 155 10.12 -0.48 10.89
CA LEU A 155 8.93 -1.06 11.51
C LEU A 155 9.34 -2.22 12.43
N GLY A 156 9.14 -2.01 13.74
CA GLY A 156 9.57 -2.92 14.80
C GLY A 156 8.50 -3.92 15.25
N ARG A 157 7.25 -3.78 14.78
CA ARG A 157 6.17 -4.74 15.09
C ARG A 157 5.10 -4.78 14.01
N ASN A 158 4.40 -5.90 13.95
CA ASN A 158 3.36 -6.11 12.95
C ASN A 158 2.24 -5.08 13.12
N ARG A 159 1.82 -4.47 12.03
CA ARG A 159 0.76 -3.48 11.98
C ARG A 159 -0.18 -3.75 10.82
N ASP A 160 -1.38 -3.20 10.93
CA ASP A 160 -2.41 -3.32 9.90
C ASP A 160 -3.01 -1.97 9.55
N MET A 161 -3.44 -1.81 8.30
CA MET A 161 -4.13 -0.61 7.83
C MET A 161 -5.62 -0.59 8.19
N SER A 162 -6.14 -1.70 8.73
CA SER A 162 -7.55 -1.86 9.10
C SER A 162 -8.54 -1.56 7.97
N TRP A 163 -8.13 -1.73 6.70
CA TRP A 163 -9.01 -1.47 5.56
C TRP A 163 -10.25 -2.38 5.60
N ASN A 164 -11.42 -1.76 5.56
CA ASN A 164 -12.71 -2.43 5.55
C ASN A 164 -13.78 -1.50 4.99
N GLY A 165 -14.27 -1.80 3.80
CA GLY A 165 -15.16 -0.95 3.01
C GLY A 165 -14.44 0.09 2.17
N ASN A 166 -13.11 0.21 2.28
CA ASN A 166 -12.33 1.20 1.56
C ASN A 166 -12.11 0.87 0.09
N ILE A 167 -11.88 1.92 -0.70
CA ILE A 167 -11.37 1.84 -2.06
C ILE A 167 -10.02 2.55 -2.11
N ILE A 168 -8.98 1.80 -2.46
CA ILE A 168 -7.69 2.38 -2.85
C ILE A 168 -7.77 2.63 -4.36
N GLY A 169 -7.85 3.91 -4.73
CA GLY A 169 -8.16 4.34 -6.10
C GLY A 169 -7.04 4.07 -7.12
N GLY A 170 -5.81 3.91 -6.65
CA GLY A 170 -4.63 3.60 -7.45
C GLY A 170 -3.78 2.52 -6.79
N ASP A 171 -2.47 2.64 -6.99
CA ASP A 171 -1.50 1.62 -6.59
C ASP A 171 -1.26 1.52 -5.08
N VAL A 172 -1.01 0.29 -4.62
CA VAL A 172 -0.42 0.00 -3.32
C VAL A 172 1.02 -0.46 -3.53
N ARG A 173 1.99 0.33 -3.08
CA ARG A 173 3.42 0.04 -3.23
C ARG A 173 4.09 -0.22 -1.88
N VAL A 174 4.86 -1.30 -1.79
CA VAL A 174 5.68 -1.64 -0.64
C VAL A 174 7.14 -1.58 -1.06
N ILE A 175 7.82 -0.52 -0.66
CA ILE A 175 9.26 -0.36 -0.90
C ILE A 175 10.02 -1.19 0.13
N SER A 176 9.72 -1.01 1.41
CA SER A 176 10.23 -1.86 2.49
C SER A 176 9.36 -1.72 3.73
N THR A 177 9.29 -2.80 4.51
CA THR A 177 8.69 -2.81 5.85
C THR A 177 9.70 -3.25 6.92
N GLY A 178 10.99 -3.36 6.53
CA GLY A 178 12.01 -3.96 7.37
C GLY A 178 11.68 -5.42 7.70
N SER A 179 11.80 -5.77 8.98
CA SER A 179 11.59 -7.14 9.46
C SER A 179 10.14 -7.46 9.86
N ALA A 180 9.35 -6.44 10.18
CA ALA A 180 7.98 -6.61 10.64
C ALA A 180 6.97 -6.51 9.48
N ARG A 181 5.75 -6.98 9.74
CA ARG A 181 4.69 -7.02 8.72
C ARG A 181 3.85 -5.77 8.69
N TRP A 182 3.61 -5.28 7.48
CA TRP A 182 2.37 -4.59 7.17
C TRP A 182 1.31 -5.59 6.73
N GLN A 183 0.13 -5.46 7.33
CA GLN A 183 -1.07 -6.19 6.98
C GLN A 183 -2.06 -5.20 6.36
N MET A 184 -2.78 -5.59 5.33
CA MET A 184 -3.81 -4.73 4.75
C MET A 184 -4.95 -4.50 5.74
N THR A 185 -5.31 -5.53 6.52
CA THR A 185 -6.44 -5.45 7.46
C THR A 185 -6.36 -6.50 8.58
N SER A 186 -7.24 -6.35 9.57
CA SER A 186 -7.46 -7.29 10.67
C SER A 186 -8.86 -7.08 11.26
N VAL A 187 -9.49 -8.13 11.78
CA VAL A 187 -10.82 -8.07 12.42
C VAL A 187 -10.93 -9.01 13.63
N GLY A 188 -11.99 -8.83 14.42
CA GLY A 188 -12.38 -9.73 15.52
C GLY A 188 -12.84 -11.11 15.03
N GLY A 189 -12.99 -12.06 15.96
CA GLY A 189 -13.46 -13.41 15.61
C GLY A 189 -14.93 -13.40 15.17
N GLY A 190 -15.23 -14.08 14.06
CA GLY A 190 -16.56 -14.08 13.44
C GLY A 190 -16.85 -12.89 12.52
N ASP A 191 -15.96 -11.89 12.49
CA ASP A 191 -16.13 -10.69 11.67
C ASP A 191 -15.56 -10.86 10.26
N SER A 192 -15.91 -9.92 9.39
CA SER A 192 -15.43 -9.86 8.01
C SER A 192 -14.85 -8.49 7.67
N ALA A 193 -13.83 -8.47 6.81
CA ALA A 193 -13.36 -7.27 6.15
C ALA A 193 -13.25 -7.49 4.64
N ALA A 194 -13.70 -6.51 3.86
CA ALA A 194 -13.56 -6.50 2.41
C ALA A 194 -13.19 -5.10 1.93
N PHE A 195 -12.30 -4.99 0.96
CA PHE A 195 -11.88 -3.69 0.39
C PHE A 195 -11.43 -3.87 -1.06
N THR A 196 -11.30 -2.74 -1.76
CA THR A 196 -10.93 -2.70 -3.19
C THR A 196 -9.60 -2.00 -3.38
N ILE A 197 -8.77 -2.54 -4.27
CA ILE A 197 -7.57 -1.91 -4.82
C ILE A 197 -7.80 -1.82 -6.33
N VAL A 198 -7.88 -0.61 -6.85
CA VAL A 198 -8.17 -0.37 -8.27
C VAL A 198 -6.90 -0.45 -9.11
N GLY A 199 -5.78 0.10 -8.61
CA GLY A 199 -4.48 0.06 -9.28
C GLY A 199 -3.69 -1.22 -9.00
N ASP A 200 -2.39 -1.13 -9.24
CA ASP A 200 -1.45 -2.24 -9.09
C ASP A 200 -1.05 -2.46 -7.62
N VAL A 201 -0.71 -3.69 -7.27
CA VAL A 201 0.00 -3.99 -6.01
C VAL A 201 1.44 -4.35 -6.33
N ILE A 202 2.37 -3.53 -5.84
CA ILE A 202 3.81 -3.64 -6.10
C ILE A 202 4.54 -3.89 -4.79
N VAL A 203 5.28 -5.00 -4.66
CA VAL A 203 6.05 -5.35 -3.47
C VAL A 203 7.52 -5.56 -3.82
N GLU A 204 8.37 -4.65 -3.37
CA GLU A 204 9.79 -4.62 -3.71
C GLU A 204 10.65 -5.28 -2.64
N ASP A 205 10.30 -5.08 -1.36
CA ASP A 205 10.96 -5.70 -0.21
C ASP A 205 10.04 -5.72 1.03
N GLY A 206 10.49 -6.30 2.14
CA GLY A 206 9.80 -6.31 3.42
C GLY A 206 8.85 -7.50 3.58
N GLN A 207 7.79 -7.32 4.36
CA GLN A 207 6.83 -8.35 4.76
C GLN A 207 5.41 -7.80 4.61
N PHE A 208 4.69 -8.23 3.60
CA PHE A 208 3.35 -7.74 3.29
C PHE A 208 2.34 -8.88 3.22
N ALA A 209 1.17 -8.69 3.82
CA ALA A 209 0.11 -9.69 3.78
C ALA A 209 -1.28 -9.07 3.87
N VAL A 210 -2.31 -9.84 3.51
CA VAL A 210 -3.69 -9.37 3.71
C VAL A 210 -3.99 -9.23 5.21
N GLN A 211 -3.62 -10.25 5.99
CA GLN A 211 -3.93 -10.34 7.43
C GLN A 211 -2.90 -11.20 8.18
N GLY A 212 -2.86 -11.05 9.51
CA GLY A 212 -2.06 -11.91 10.39
C GLY A 212 -2.77 -12.38 11.67
N THR A 213 -4.10 -12.43 11.68
CA THR A 213 -4.91 -12.77 12.85
C THR A 213 -5.00 -14.27 13.13
N GLY A 214 -4.99 -14.62 14.42
CA GLY A 214 -5.32 -15.96 14.91
C GLY A 214 -6.81 -16.17 15.18
N ASN A 215 -7.65 -15.15 14.97
CA ASN A 215 -9.08 -15.18 15.30
C ASN A 215 -9.85 -16.16 14.40
N ALA A 216 -10.68 -16.99 15.03
CA ALA A 216 -11.52 -17.97 14.34
C ALA A 216 -12.64 -17.31 13.52
N LEU A 217 -13.11 -18.02 12.49
CA LEU A 217 -14.27 -17.63 11.68
C LEU A 217 -14.17 -16.22 11.06
N THR A 218 -12.96 -15.72 10.85
CA THR A 218 -12.71 -14.44 10.18
C THR A 218 -12.83 -14.59 8.68
N THR A 219 -13.33 -13.57 7.98
CA THR A 219 -13.36 -13.55 6.50
C THR A 219 -12.69 -12.29 5.97
N PHE A 220 -11.73 -12.45 5.07
CA PHE A 220 -11.04 -11.35 4.42
C PHE A 220 -11.19 -11.46 2.91
N ILE A 221 -11.58 -10.37 2.25
CA ILE A 221 -11.77 -10.32 0.80
C ILE A 221 -11.01 -9.12 0.23
N VAL A 222 -10.10 -9.37 -0.71
CA VAL A 222 -9.44 -8.32 -1.49
C VAL A 222 -10.02 -8.35 -2.90
N HIS A 223 -10.55 -7.22 -3.37
CA HIS A 223 -10.92 -7.03 -4.77
C HIS A 223 -9.85 -6.19 -5.45
N HIS A 224 -9.09 -6.80 -6.37
CA HIS A 224 -7.93 -6.17 -7.00
C HIS A 224 -8.11 -6.09 -8.52
N HIS A 225 -7.88 -4.90 -9.09
CA HIS A 225 -8.12 -4.61 -10.50
C HIS A 225 -6.86 -4.17 -11.28
N GLY A 226 -5.68 -4.23 -10.67
CA GLY A 226 -4.40 -4.02 -11.34
C GLY A 226 -3.53 -5.28 -11.37
N ASN A 227 -2.29 -5.12 -11.80
CA ASN A 227 -1.27 -6.15 -11.74
C ASN A 227 -0.78 -6.37 -10.31
N LEU A 228 -0.45 -7.62 -9.99
CA LEU A 228 0.26 -7.96 -8.77
C LEU A 228 1.71 -8.26 -9.13
N THR A 229 2.63 -7.41 -8.71
CA THR A 229 4.06 -7.53 -9.00
C THR A 229 4.86 -7.59 -7.71
N VAL A 230 5.56 -8.70 -7.49
CA VAL A 230 6.42 -8.90 -6.32
C VAL A 230 7.85 -9.19 -6.81
N THR A 231 8.81 -8.36 -6.44
CA THR A 231 10.21 -8.47 -6.88
C THR A 231 11.19 -8.75 -5.73
N GLY A 232 10.70 -8.83 -4.50
CA GLY A 232 11.50 -9.13 -3.32
C GLY A 232 10.66 -9.26 -2.06
N GLY A 233 11.33 -9.41 -0.91
CA GLY A 233 10.67 -9.55 0.38
C GLY A 233 9.79 -10.80 0.50
N ASN A 234 8.73 -10.68 1.31
CA ASN A 234 7.72 -11.71 1.51
C ASN A 234 6.31 -11.16 1.31
N PHE A 235 5.62 -11.64 0.28
CA PHE A 235 4.21 -11.36 0.03
C PHE A 235 3.36 -12.60 0.30
N SER A 236 2.33 -12.48 1.14
CA SER A 236 1.55 -13.62 1.62
C SER A 236 0.06 -13.34 1.69
N ILE A 237 -0.77 -14.31 1.28
CA ILE A 237 -2.23 -14.17 1.40
C ILE A 237 -2.66 -14.17 2.86
N ALA A 238 -2.13 -15.07 3.69
CA ALA A 238 -2.49 -15.17 5.10
C ALA A 238 -1.25 -15.44 5.95
N ARG A 239 -0.96 -14.58 6.94
CA ARG A 239 0.11 -14.81 7.93
C ARG A 239 -0.44 -15.05 9.35
N GLY A 240 -1.72 -15.39 9.44
CA GLY A 240 -2.43 -15.77 10.66
C GLY A 240 -3.23 -17.04 10.42
N SER A 241 -3.39 -17.86 11.46
CA SER A 241 -4.04 -19.17 11.35
C SER A 241 -5.55 -19.09 11.17
N GLN A 242 -6.16 -17.93 11.42
CA GLN A 242 -7.61 -17.73 11.37
C GLN A 242 -8.38 -18.79 12.18
N GLY A 243 -7.95 -18.99 13.44
CA GLY A 243 -8.49 -20.00 14.36
C GLY A 243 -8.37 -21.40 13.81
N SER A 244 -7.13 -21.85 13.56
CA SER A 244 -6.81 -23.18 13.03
C SER A 244 -7.51 -23.50 11.72
N GLY A 245 -7.61 -22.48 10.85
CA GLY A 245 -8.14 -22.58 9.50
C GLY A 245 -9.65 -22.61 9.42
N SER A 246 -10.34 -22.07 10.44
CA SER A 246 -11.80 -21.90 10.41
C SER A 246 -12.26 -20.65 9.65
N GLY A 247 -11.41 -19.62 9.57
CA GLY A 247 -11.65 -18.45 8.73
C GLY A 247 -11.12 -18.60 7.30
N THR A 248 -11.40 -17.59 6.47
CA THR A 248 -11.00 -17.53 5.05
C THR A 248 -10.33 -16.21 4.69
N THR A 249 -9.44 -16.24 3.69
CA THR A 249 -8.83 -15.06 3.06
C THR A 249 -8.83 -15.26 1.55
N THR A 250 -9.56 -14.44 0.80
CA THR A 250 -9.63 -14.58 -0.66
C THR A 250 -9.17 -13.30 -1.33
N TRP A 251 -8.15 -13.41 -2.17
CA TRP A 251 -7.71 -12.32 -3.04
C TRP A 251 -8.24 -12.57 -4.45
N TYR A 252 -9.17 -11.75 -4.91
CA TYR A 252 -9.66 -11.77 -6.30
C TYR A 252 -8.84 -10.82 -7.15
N LEU A 253 -8.18 -11.36 -8.18
CA LEU A 253 -7.51 -10.62 -9.23
C LEU A 253 -8.46 -10.53 -10.42
N HIS A 254 -9.31 -9.49 -10.41
CA HIS A 254 -10.36 -9.27 -11.41
C HIS A 254 -9.82 -8.79 -12.75
N GLU A 255 -8.64 -8.18 -12.73
CA GLU A 255 -7.92 -7.67 -13.90
C GLU A 255 -6.42 -7.84 -13.65
N GLY A 256 -5.59 -7.51 -14.66
CA GLY A 256 -4.13 -7.58 -14.54
C GLY A 256 -3.56 -9.01 -14.47
N ASP A 257 -2.24 -9.08 -14.37
CA ASP A 257 -1.44 -10.31 -14.30
C ASP A 257 -0.76 -10.45 -12.92
N PHE A 258 -0.26 -11.66 -12.60
CA PHE A 258 0.51 -11.91 -11.38
C PHE A 258 1.95 -12.32 -11.69
N SER A 259 2.92 -11.51 -11.29
CA SER A 259 4.34 -11.85 -11.34
C SER A 259 4.96 -11.86 -9.94
N MET A 260 5.68 -12.93 -9.60
CA MET A 260 6.49 -13.02 -8.38
C MET A 260 7.89 -13.49 -8.73
N ALA A 261 8.89 -12.68 -8.42
CA ALA A 261 10.29 -12.94 -8.71
C ALA A 261 11.17 -12.67 -7.49
N ASN A 262 12.17 -13.52 -7.23
CA ASN A 262 13.19 -13.32 -6.17
C ASN A 262 12.61 -13.02 -4.78
N ALA A 263 11.45 -13.61 -4.48
CA ALA A 263 10.66 -13.29 -3.30
C ALA A 263 10.20 -14.57 -2.57
N ALA A 264 9.71 -14.38 -1.36
CA ALA A 264 9.11 -15.44 -0.57
C ALA A 264 7.59 -15.29 -0.46
N THR A 265 6.89 -16.40 -0.27
CA THR A 265 5.46 -16.41 0.04
C THR A 265 5.14 -17.41 1.15
N GLN A 266 4.07 -17.15 1.90
CA GLN A 266 3.60 -17.99 3.00
C GLN A 266 2.08 -18.03 3.06
N ASN A 267 1.58 -19.07 3.73
CA ASN A 267 0.20 -19.18 4.14
C ASN A 267 0.10 -19.89 5.49
N SER A 268 -0.37 -19.18 6.51
CA SER A 268 -0.53 -19.73 7.86
C SER A 268 -1.91 -20.31 8.14
N ASN A 269 -2.87 -20.18 7.21
CA ASN A 269 -4.16 -20.87 7.33
C ASN A 269 -3.94 -22.35 6.97
N PRO A 270 -4.10 -23.29 7.93
CA PRO A 270 -3.75 -24.69 7.70
C PRO A 270 -4.77 -25.45 6.86
N THR A 271 -5.95 -24.87 6.56
CA THR A 271 -7.00 -25.54 5.81
C THR A 271 -6.85 -25.27 4.32
N PRO A 272 -6.60 -26.30 3.48
CA PRO A 272 -6.40 -26.11 2.06
C PRO A 272 -7.56 -25.36 1.38
N GLY A 273 -7.21 -24.31 0.64
CA GLY A 273 -8.18 -23.47 -0.10
C GLY A 273 -8.87 -22.37 0.71
N ASN A 274 -8.73 -22.32 2.03
CA ASN A 274 -9.35 -21.26 2.83
C ASN A 274 -8.63 -19.92 2.71
N ALA A 275 -7.32 -19.93 2.47
CA ALA A 275 -6.57 -18.73 2.09
C ALA A 275 -5.99 -18.91 0.68
N LYS A 276 -6.48 -18.15 -0.30
CA LYS A 276 -6.19 -18.35 -1.72
C LYS A 276 -6.15 -17.07 -2.54
N LEU A 277 -5.48 -17.12 -3.68
CA LEU A 277 -5.58 -16.15 -4.76
C LEU A 277 -6.48 -16.71 -5.87
N VAL A 278 -7.36 -15.88 -6.41
CA VAL A 278 -8.33 -16.23 -7.45
C VAL A 278 -8.05 -15.39 -8.69
N PHE A 279 -7.74 -16.04 -9.81
CA PHE A 279 -7.73 -15.45 -11.13
C PHE A 279 -9.18 -15.33 -11.61
N ALA A 280 -9.67 -14.10 -11.74
CA ALA A 280 -11.08 -13.79 -11.91
C ALA A 280 -11.37 -12.89 -13.13
N LYS A 281 -10.37 -12.54 -13.91
CA LYS A 281 -10.55 -11.76 -15.14
C LYS A 281 -11.27 -12.57 -16.21
N GLY A 282 -12.18 -11.93 -16.93
CA GLY A 282 -12.73 -12.51 -18.16
C GLY A 282 -11.66 -12.63 -19.24
N GLY A 283 -11.41 -13.84 -19.73
CA GLY A 283 -10.35 -14.11 -20.71
C GLY A 283 -8.99 -14.38 -20.07
N THR A 284 -7.91 -13.98 -20.74
CA THR A 284 -6.55 -14.39 -20.38
C THR A 284 -5.93 -13.54 -19.26
N GLN A 285 -5.37 -14.21 -18.26
CA GLN A 285 -4.41 -13.70 -17.26
C GLN A 285 -3.13 -14.50 -17.32
N GLN A 286 -2.01 -13.85 -16.99
CA GLN A 286 -0.72 -14.50 -16.90
C GLN A 286 -0.27 -14.63 -15.44
N MET A 287 0.44 -15.72 -15.18
CA MET A 287 1.17 -15.95 -13.95
C MET A 287 2.63 -16.30 -14.26
N THR A 288 3.56 -15.53 -13.69
CA THR A 288 5.01 -15.77 -13.80
C THR A 288 5.62 -15.91 -12.42
N PHE A 289 6.17 -17.07 -12.10
CA PHE A 289 6.91 -17.32 -10.85
C PHE A 289 8.37 -17.64 -11.18
N ASP A 290 9.28 -16.74 -10.77
CA ASP A 290 10.72 -16.90 -10.96
C ASP A 290 11.43 -16.89 -9.60
N SER A 291 12.16 -17.96 -9.27
CA SER A 291 12.98 -17.99 -8.04
C SER A 291 12.17 -17.70 -6.77
N VAL A 292 10.94 -18.22 -6.69
CA VAL A 292 10.02 -18.02 -5.56
C VAL A 292 10.26 -19.04 -4.45
N THR A 293 10.40 -18.55 -3.22
CA THR A 293 10.56 -19.40 -2.03
C THR A 293 9.24 -19.60 -1.28
N TYR A 294 8.81 -20.84 -1.11
CA TYR A 294 7.71 -21.20 -0.21
C TYR A 294 8.20 -21.25 1.24
N ALA A 295 8.18 -20.10 1.92
CA ALA A 295 8.76 -19.94 3.25
C ALA A 295 7.91 -20.53 4.39
N GLY A 296 6.72 -21.06 4.09
CA GLY A 296 5.86 -21.73 5.07
C GLY A 296 4.43 -21.94 4.60
N GLY A 297 3.89 -23.13 4.83
CA GLY A 297 2.53 -23.51 4.44
C GLY A 297 2.35 -23.72 2.93
N GLN A 298 1.09 -23.89 2.52
CA GLN A 298 0.68 -24.15 1.14
C GLN A 298 0.00 -22.91 0.55
N ILE A 299 0.36 -22.53 -0.67
CA ILE A 299 -0.29 -21.45 -1.41
C ILE A 299 -1.35 -22.04 -2.34
N HIS A 300 -2.55 -21.47 -2.28
CA HIS A 300 -3.71 -22.00 -2.99
C HIS A 300 -4.16 -21.04 -4.09
N PHE A 301 -4.55 -21.63 -5.21
CA PHE A 301 -5.01 -20.88 -6.38
C PHE A 301 -6.36 -21.40 -6.86
N GLU A 302 -7.17 -20.48 -7.38
CA GLU A 302 -8.40 -20.78 -8.10
C GLU A 302 -8.43 -20.03 -9.42
N VAL A 303 -8.88 -20.70 -10.48
CA VAL A 303 -9.13 -20.10 -11.80
C VAL A 303 -10.63 -20.16 -12.05
N SER A 304 -11.24 -18.98 -12.18
CA SER A 304 -12.70 -18.84 -12.33
C SER A 304 -13.18 -19.37 -13.68
N ASP A 305 -14.47 -19.72 -13.79
CA ASP A 305 -15.07 -20.32 -15.00
C ASP A 305 -14.86 -19.48 -16.28
N SER A 306 -14.77 -18.15 -16.15
CA SER A 306 -14.57 -17.21 -17.26
C SER A 306 -13.11 -16.86 -17.53
N SER A 307 -12.17 -17.45 -16.79
CA SER A 307 -10.75 -17.10 -16.83
C SER A 307 -9.92 -18.18 -17.51
N ALA A 308 -8.93 -17.74 -18.28
CA ALA A 308 -7.88 -18.59 -18.85
C ALA A 308 -6.54 -18.15 -18.24
N LEU A 309 -5.93 -19.01 -17.44
CA LEU A 309 -4.64 -18.74 -16.81
C LEU A 309 -3.50 -19.30 -17.65
N GLN A 310 -2.61 -18.43 -18.09
CA GLN A 310 -1.34 -18.81 -18.72
C GLN A 310 -0.22 -18.81 -17.68
N ILE A 311 0.38 -19.99 -17.46
CA ILE A 311 1.57 -20.13 -16.60
C ILE A 311 2.78 -20.03 -17.51
N THR A 312 3.47 -18.88 -17.47
CA THR A 312 4.46 -18.50 -18.50
C THR A 312 5.87 -19.04 -18.24
N GLN A 313 6.11 -19.61 -17.06
CA GLN A 313 7.38 -20.21 -16.65
C GLN A 313 7.14 -21.45 -15.78
N ASP A 314 8.10 -22.38 -15.81
CA ASP A 314 8.14 -23.52 -14.91
C ASP A 314 8.08 -23.07 -13.45
N MET A 315 7.13 -23.64 -12.69
CA MET A 315 7.05 -23.42 -11.25
C MET A 315 6.66 -24.70 -10.52
N ALA A 316 7.15 -24.82 -9.28
CA ALA A 316 6.70 -25.90 -8.40
C ALA A 316 5.34 -25.52 -7.80
N ALA A 317 4.29 -26.28 -8.09
CA ALA A 317 3.01 -26.11 -7.39
C ALA A 317 3.16 -26.52 -5.91
N ASN A 318 2.76 -25.64 -4.98
CA ASN A 318 2.79 -25.92 -3.54
C ASN A 318 1.44 -25.60 -2.89
N GLY A 319 0.42 -26.44 -3.14
CA GLY A 319 -0.89 -26.35 -2.52
C GLY A 319 -2.02 -26.77 -3.44
N LEU A 320 -3.26 -26.62 -2.97
CA LEU A 320 -4.48 -26.84 -3.75
C LEU A 320 -4.61 -25.86 -4.93
N TRP A 321 -4.95 -26.42 -6.09
CA TRP A 321 -5.39 -25.71 -7.28
C TRP A 321 -6.83 -26.09 -7.58
N VAL A 322 -7.71 -25.09 -7.68
CA VAL A 322 -9.09 -25.28 -8.14
C VAL A 322 -9.19 -24.70 -9.53
N ASN A 323 -9.29 -25.56 -10.54
CA ASN A 323 -9.53 -25.12 -11.91
C ASN A 323 -11.01 -25.23 -12.24
N ARG A 324 -11.64 -24.10 -12.56
CA ARG A 324 -13.00 -24.08 -13.12
C ARG A 324 -13.05 -23.49 -14.54
N GLY A 325 -12.08 -22.66 -14.90
CA GLY A 325 -11.84 -22.20 -16.27
C GLY A 325 -10.77 -23.02 -17.00
N GLU A 326 -9.84 -22.32 -17.65
CA GLU A 326 -8.74 -22.92 -18.41
C GLU A 326 -7.39 -22.64 -17.75
N ILE A 327 -6.49 -23.64 -17.78
CA ILE A 327 -5.09 -23.48 -17.37
C ILE A 327 -4.21 -23.95 -18.52
N GLU A 328 -3.35 -23.07 -19.02
CA GLU A 328 -2.41 -23.32 -20.11
C GLU A 328 -0.97 -23.17 -19.59
N PRO A 329 -0.24 -24.27 -19.35
CA PRO A 329 1.19 -24.21 -19.08
C PRO A 329 1.96 -23.92 -20.38
N LEU A 330 2.69 -22.80 -20.41
CA LEU A 330 3.52 -22.36 -21.54
C LEU A 330 5.03 -22.54 -21.30
N GLY A 331 5.42 -22.70 -20.03
CA GLY A 331 6.78 -23.03 -19.57
C GLY A 331 7.02 -24.53 -19.55
#